data_AF-A0A1A8KVY3-F1
#
_entry.id   AF-A0A1A8KVY3-F1
#
_cell.length_a   1.000
_cell.length_b   1.000
_cell.length_c   1.000
_cell.angle_alpha   90.00
_cell.angle_beta   90.00
_cell.angle_gamma   90.00
#
_symmetry.space_group_name_H-M   'P 1'
#
loop_
_entity.id
_entity.type
_entity.pdbx_description
1 polymer ?
#
loop_
_entity_poly.entity_id
_entity_poly.type
_entity_poly.pdbx_seq_one_letter_code
_entity_poly.pdbx_strand_id
1 'polypeptide(L)'
;HEDCKDPQGKKGFRQRRREVLWESSGTLETCPHLMEFIPCEDPACYLWQVQQEGRCIPINGSCGSGTAVHNITCVNTEGEVVASTQCVDDPPPTEE
;
A
#
# COMPACT_ATOMS: atom_id res chain seq x y z
N HIS A 1 -14.50 -4.21 17.26
CA HIS A 1 -13.13 -4.77 17.18
C HIS A 1 -13.17 -5.73 16.01
N GLU A 2 -12.53 -5.35 14.90
CA GLU A 2 -12.42 -6.21 13.73
C GLU A 2 -11.26 -7.16 14.02
N ASP A 3 -11.52 -8.46 14.07
CA ASP A 3 -10.50 -9.46 14.35
C ASP A 3 -9.87 -9.92 13.02
N CYS A 4 -8.60 -9.57 12.80
CA CYS A 4 -7.89 -9.98 11.59
C CYS A 4 -7.62 -11.51 11.54
N LYS A 5 -7.73 -12.21 12.68
CA LYS A 5 -7.57 -13.68 12.77
C LYS A 5 -8.79 -14.46 12.36
N ASP A 6 -9.93 -13.81 12.46
CA ASP A 6 -11.18 -14.35 12.00
C ASP A 6 -11.79 -13.38 11.01
N PRO A 7 -11.41 -13.48 9.72
CA PRO A 7 -12.09 -12.76 8.66
C PRO A 7 -13.48 -13.37 8.46
N GLN A 8 -14.32 -13.38 9.50
CA GLN A 8 -15.75 -13.57 9.43
C GLN A 8 -16.29 -12.41 8.60
N GLY A 9 -16.29 -12.66 7.29
CA GLY A 9 -16.23 -11.68 6.23
C GLY A 9 -17.16 -10.48 6.39
N LYS A 10 -16.58 -9.30 6.18
CA LYS A 10 -17.30 -8.10 5.73
C LYS A 10 -16.58 -7.57 4.52
N LYS A 11 -17.10 -7.73 3.29
CA LYS A 11 -18.35 -7.17 2.72
C LYS A 11 -18.36 -5.64 2.75
N GLY A 12 -17.33 -5.02 2.19
CA GLY A 12 -17.28 -3.58 1.92
C GLY A 12 -16.71 -3.30 0.53
N PHE A 13 -17.09 -2.17 -0.05
CA PHE A 13 -16.49 -1.65 -1.27
C PHE A 13 -16.00 -0.23 -1.00
N ARG A 14 -14.77 0.10 -1.42
CA ARG A 14 -14.36 1.51 -1.54
C ARG A 14 -14.94 2.07 -2.82
N GLN A 15 -15.59 3.23 -2.70
CA GLN A 15 -16.21 3.94 -3.81
C GLN A 15 -15.38 5.18 -4.15
N ARG A 16 -15.12 5.39 -5.44
CA ARG A 16 -14.57 6.64 -5.98
C ARG A 16 -15.61 7.29 -6.88
N ARG A 17 -15.82 8.61 -6.71
CA ARG A 17 -16.71 9.42 -7.56
C ARG A 17 -15.92 10.52 -8.26
N ARG A 18 -16.26 10.78 -9.52
CA ARG A 18 -15.80 11.95 -10.28
C ARG A 18 -17.00 12.74 -10.81
N GLU A 19 -16.77 14.01 -11.12
CA GLU A 19 -17.76 14.91 -11.72
C GLU A 19 -17.25 15.42 -13.07
N VAL A 20 -18.17 15.71 -14.00
CA VAL A 20 -17.86 16.24 -15.32
C VAL A 20 -17.79 17.76 -15.22
N LEU A 21 -16.62 18.34 -15.48
CA LEU A 21 -16.43 19.81 -15.47
C LEU A 21 -16.76 20.46 -16.83
N TRP A 22 -16.65 19.71 -17.92
CA TRP A 22 -16.91 20.19 -19.28
C TRP A 22 -17.59 19.09 -20.11
N GLU A 23 -18.72 19.43 -20.75
CA GLU A 23 -19.45 18.51 -21.60
C GLU A 23 -18.87 18.48 -23.02
N SER A 24 -18.86 17.30 -23.66
CA SER A 24 -18.50 17.19 -25.07
C SER A 24 -19.53 17.95 -25.92
N SER A 25 -19.10 18.87 -26.77
CA SER A 25 -20.01 19.64 -27.64
C SER A 25 -20.64 18.82 -28.79
N GLY A 26 -20.34 17.51 -28.87
CA GLY A 26 -20.82 16.60 -29.92
C GLY A 26 -21.85 15.60 -29.42
N THR A 27 -22.68 15.10 -30.34
CA THR A 27 -23.82 14.20 -30.09
C THR A 27 -23.47 12.77 -29.67
N LEU A 28 -22.20 12.45 -29.41
CA LEU A 28 -21.72 11.06 -29.36
C LEU A 28 -20.92 10.61 -28.13
N GLU A 29 -20.47 11.47 -27.21
CA GLU A 29 -19.61 11.01 -26.10
C GLU A 29 -19.87 11.72 -24.76
N THR A 30 -20.98 11.37 -24.11
CA THR A 30 -21.10 11.59 -22.65
C THR A 30 -19.95 10.86 -21.94
N CYS A 31 -19.22 11.51 -21.03
CA CYS A 31 -18.15 10.87 -20.25
C CYS A 31 -18.71 9.69 -19.43
N PRO A 32 -18.52 8.44 -19.86
CA PRO A 32 -19.16 7.31 -19.20
C PRO A 32 -18.43 6.98 -17.89
N HIS A 33 -19.15 6.39 -16.93
CA HIS A 33 -18.69 6.02 -15.59
C HIS A 33 -18.26 7.21 -14.71
N LEU A 34 -19.14 7.62 -13.79
CA LEU A 34 -18.87 8.62 -12.76
C LEU A 34 -18.58 8.02 -11.38
N MET A 35 -18.83 6.72 -11.22
CA MET A 35 -18.62 5.97 -9.99
C MET A 35 -17.90 4.66 -10.29
N GLU A 36 -16.96 4.33 -9.43
CA GLU A 36 -16.21 3.07 -9.43
C GLU A 36 -16.23 2.47 -8.04
N PHE A 37 -16.25 1.14 -7.97
CA PHE A 37 -16.26 0.37 -6.74
C PHE A 37 -15.19 -0.70 -6.82
N ILE A 38 -14.43 -0.89 -5.75
CA ILE A 38 -13.60 -2.08 -5.60
C ILE A 38 -13.78 -2.66 -4.20
N PRO A 39 -13.62 -3.99 -4.00
CA PRO A 39 -13.71 -4.57 -2.66
C PRO A 39 -12.66 -3.96 -1.73
N CYS A 40 -12.97 -3.88 -0.43
CA CYS A 40 -11.97 -3.56 0.58
C CYS A 40 -10.90 -4.65 0.64
N GLU A 41 -9.68 -4.27 0.98
CA GLU A 41 -8.60 -5.21 1.28
C GLU A 41 -8.88 -5.91 2.61
N ASP A 42 -8.44 -7.17 2.73
CA ASP A 42 -8.57 -7.93 3.97
C ASP A 42 -7.69 -7.32 5.07
N PRO A 43 -8.13 -7.32 6.34
CA PRO A 43 -7.31 -6.81 7.43
C PRO A 43 -6.06 -7.67 7.61
N ALA A 44 -4.88 -7.07 7.46
CA ALA A 44 -3.62 -7.74 7.69
C ALA A 44 -3.28 -7.76 9.19
N CYS A 45 -3.12 -8.97 9.76
CA CYS A 45 -2.59 -9.11 11.14
C CYS A 45 -1.09 -8.83 11.25
N TYR A 46 -0.39 -8.94 10.12
CA TYR A 46 1.05 -8.89 10.05
C TYR A 46 1.46 -8.09 8.83
N LEU A 47 2.43 -7.20 9.01
CA LEU A 47 2.90 -6.32 7.95
C LEU A 47 4.43 -6.22 8.00
N TRP A 48 5.04 -6.05 6.84
CA TRP A 48 6.44 -5.72 6.74
C TRP A 48 6.66 -4.26 7.16
N GLN A 49 7.60 -4.05 8.07
CA GLN A 49 7.95 -2.72 8.55
C GLN A 49 9.46 -2.50 8.45
N VAL A 50 9.84 -1.33 7.93
CA VAL A 50 11.21 -0.82 8.00
C VAL A 50 11.47 -0.34 9.43
N GLN A 51 12.28 -1.10 10.19
CA GLN A 51 12.64 -0.78 11.57
C GLN A 51 13.69 0.33 11.65
N GLN A 52 14.64 0.29 10.71
CA GLN A 52 15.70 1.27 10.63
C GLN A 52 16.05 1.49 9.16
N GLU A 53 15.97 2.74 8.76
CA GLU A 53 16.48 3.22 7.49
C GLU A 53 17.97 3.55 7.65
N GLY A 54 18.80 2.89 6.85
CA GLY A 54 20.21 3.23 6.74
C GLY A 54 20.39 4.61 6.13
N ARG A 55 21.58 5.20 6.29
CA ARG A 55 21.89 6.45 5.59
C ARG A 55 21.98 6.16 4.09
N CYS A 56 21.34 6.99 3.29
CA CYS A 56 21.53 6.97 1.84
C CYS A 56 22.99 7.37 1.50
N ILE A 57 23.69 6.50 0.79
CA ILE A 57 25.07 6.72 0.34
C ILE A 57 25.05 7.07 -1.15
N PRO A 58 25.48 8.29 -1.56
CA PRO A 58 25.53 8.67 -2.97
C PRO A 58 26.45 7.76 -3.79
N ILE A 59 26.02 7.38 -5.01
CA ILE A 59 26.80 6.54 -5.93
C ILE A 59 28.01 7.32 -6.47
N ASN A 60 27.84 8.61 -6.75
CA ASN A 60 28.89 9.49 -7.26
C ASN A 60 28.89 10.83 -6.52
N GLY A 61 30.06 11.24 -6.01
CA GLY A 61 30.23 12.54 -5.35
C GLY A 61 29.61 12.63 -3.97
N SER A 62 29.34 13.85 -3.50
CA SER A 62 28.77 14.13 -2.18
C SER A 62 27.25 14.24 -2.16
N CYS A 63 26.58 14.29 -3.32
CA CYS A 63 25.12 14.31 -3.45
C CYS A 63 24.68 13.78 -4.82
N GLY A 64 23.43 13.30 -4.92
CA GLY A 64 22.85 12.69 -6.12
C GLY A 64 22.13 11.38 -5.80
N SER A 65 21.90 10.55 -6.81
CA SER A 65 21.38 9.18 -6.62
C SER A 65 22.30 8.39 -5.68
N GLY A 66 21.70 7.69 -4.74
CA GLY A 66 22.39 6.91 -3.72
C GLY A 66 21.61 5.65 -3.39
N THR A 67 22.22 4.79 -2.59
CA THR A 67 21.58 3.57 -2.09
C THR A 67 21.52 3.61 -0.57
N ALA A 68 20.37 3.26 0.01
CA ALA A 68 20.17 3.06 1.43
C ALA A 68 19.87 1.58 1.71
N VAL A 69 20.43 1.07 2.81
CA VAL A 69 20.12 -0.29 3.29
C VAL A 69 19.07 -0.20 4.39
N HIS A 70 17.98 -0.93 4.26
CA HIS A 70 16.86 -0.94 5.20
C HIS A 70 16.81 -2.25 5.99
N ASN A 71 16.56 -2.15 7.29
CA ASN A 71 16.24 -3.32 8.11
C ASN A 71 14.72 -3.55 8.11
N ILE A 72 14.29 -4.66 7.52
CA ILE A 72 12.88 -4.99 7.30
C ILE A 72 12.48 -6.18 8.17
N THR A 73 11.44 -6.01 8.97
CA THR A 73 10.93 -7.06 9.85
C THR A 73 9.42 -7.21 9.70
N CYS A 74 8.92 -8.43 9.87
CA CYS A 74 7.48 -8.66 9.97
C CYS A 74 7.03 -8.29 11.39
N VAL A 75 5.99 -7.47 11.50
CA VAL A 75 5.42 -7.03 12.79
C VAL A 75 3.95 -7.38 12.91
N ASN A 76 3.46 -7.55 14.14
CA ASN A 76 2.03 -7.70 14.42
C ASN A 76 1.33 -6.33 14.61
N THR A 77 0.01 -6.36 14.85
CA THR A 77 -0.81 -5.17 15.10
C THR A 77 -0.41 -4.35 16.34
N GLU A 78 0.35 -4.95 17.26
CA GLU A 78 0.90 -4.29 18.46
C GLU A 78 2.30 -3.70 18.21
N GLY A 79 2.87 -3.91 17.01
CA GLY A 79 4.21 -3.46 16.61
C GLY A 79 5.34 -4.39 17.03
N GLU A 80 5.03 -5.59 17.53
CA GLU A 80 6.04 -6.56 17.95
C GLU A 80 6.61 -7.31 16.75
N VAL A 81 7.93 -7.52 16.75
CA VAL A 81 8.62 -8.28 15.71
C VAL A 81 8.27 -9.76 15.84
N VAL A 82 7.75 -10.33 14.75
CA VAL A 82 7.38 -11.74 14.64
C VAL A 82 8.19 -12.43 13.54
N ALA A 83 8.02 -13.75 13.42
CA ALA A 83 8.67 -14.52 12.36
C ALA A 83 8.27 -14.01 10.96
N SER A 84 9.23 -13.94 10.04
CA SER A 84 9.01 -13.51 8.65
C SER A 84 7.92 -14.32 7.94
N THR A 85 7.76 -15.60 8.29
CA THR A 85 6.75 -16.49 7.72
C THR A 85 5.30 -16.08 8.02
N GLN A 86 5.08 -15.12 8.92
CA GLN A 86 3.75 -14.62 9.25
C GLN A 86 3.27 -13.55 8.26
N CYS A 87 4.19 -12.85 7.61
CA CYS A 87 3.88 -11.92 6.54
C CYS A 87 3.76 -12.73 5.23
N VAL A 88 2.61 -12.61 4.57
CA VAL A 88 2.27 -13.43 3.39
C VAL A 88 2.82 -12.82 2.09
N ASP A 89 2.87 -11.49 2.03
CA ASP A 89 3.38 -10.75 0.88
C ASP A 89 4.91 -10.72 0.85
N ASP A 90 5.47 -10.42 -0.32
CA ASP A 90 6.91 -10.21 -0.46
C ASP A 90 7.37 -9.01 0.38
N PRO A 91 8.51 -9.11 1.08
CA PRO A 91 9.08 -7.99 1.79
C PRO A 91 9.48 -6.87 0.81
N PRO A 92 9.43 -5.61 1.26
CA PRO A 92 10.04 -4.52 0.52
C PRO A 92 11.54 -4.80 0.23
N PRO A 93 12.12 -4.16 -0.79
CA PRO A 93 13.54 -4.31 -1.08
C PRO A 93 14.38 -3.81 0.10
N THR A 94 15.40 -4.57 0.47
CA THR A 94 16.34 -4.19 1.54
C THR A 94 17.33 -3.11 1.11
N GLU A 95 17.40 -2.81 -0.18
CA GLU A 95 18.25 -1.77 -0.77
C GLU A 95 17.43 -0.93 -1.76
N GLU A 96 17.43 0.39 -1.56
CA GLU A 96 16.80 1.38 -2.46
C GLU A 96 17.80 2.46 -2.86
#